data_AF-A0A5N4A3N6-F1
#
_entry.id   AF-A0A5N4A3N6-F1
#
_cell.length_a   1.000
_cell.length_b   1.000
_cell.length_c   1.000
_cell.angle_alpha   90.00
_cell.angle_beta   90.00
_cell.angle_gamma   90.00
#
_symmetry.space_group_name_H-M   'P 1'
#
loop_
_entity.id
_entity.type
_entity.pdbx_description
1 polymer ?
#
loop_
_entity_poly.entity_id
_entity_poly.type
_entity_poly.pdbx_seq_one_letter_code
_entity_poly.pdbx_strand_id
1 'polypeptide(L)'
;MSAQLKIVLLLLPASLAFFSARRIGDVSHDLKLRVDAEHPECVARSGVDPSVADKYWDILVYPEGRPFKCYLECLYKAFNIVREDGSLNEEFLIETIETVTKEGVNACREEIKVGADGCERAFNFDSCMVAFYM
;
A
#
# COMPACT_ATOMS: atom_id res chain seq x y z
N MET A 1 43.79 -46.66 -9.53
CA MET A 1 44.69 -45.50 -9.60
C MET A 1 43.83 -44.25 -9.74
N SER A 2 43.99 -43.37 -8.77
CA SER A 2 43.18 -42.21 -8.41
C SER A 2 43.08 -41.14 -9.50
N ALA A 3 41.90 -40.54 -9.64
CA ALA A 3 41.74 -39.10 -9.83
C ALA A 3 40.31 -38.70 -9.42
N GLN A 4 40.19 -38.25 -8.16
CA GLN A 4 38.99 -37.66 -7.58
C GLN A 4 38.77 -36.27 -8.22
N LEU A 5 37.79 -36.15 -9.12
CA LEU A 5 37.33 -34.84 -9.59
C LEU A 5 36.34 -34.27 -8.56
N LYS A 6 36.88 -33.58 -7.55
CA LYS A 6 36.10 -32.81 -6.59
C LYS A 6 35.42 -31.66 -7.33
N ILE A 7 34.16 -31.83 -7.69
CA ILE A 7 33.28 -30.72 -8.07
C ILE A 7 33.13 -29.88 -6.81
N VAL A 8 33.86 -28.78 -6.74
CA VAL A 8 33.72 -27.75 -5.73
C VAL A 8 32.31 -27.17 -5.91
N LEU A 9 31.39 -27.57 -5.03
CA LEU A 9 30.14 -26.87 -4.80
C LEU A 9 30.52 -25.45 -4.37
N LEU A 10 30.60 -24.53 -5.32
CA LEU A 10 30.67 -23.10 -5.05
C LEU A 10 29.33 -22.73 -4.43
N LEU A 11 29.29 -22.80 -3.09
CA LEU A 11 28.31 -22.14 -2.25
C LEU A 11 28.42 -20.64 -2.51
N LEU A 12 27.73 -20.16 -3.54
CA LEU A 12 27.41 -18.75 -3.66
C LEU A 12 26.48 -18.41 -2.50
N PRO A 13 26.87 -17.50 -1.58
CA PRO A 13 26.04 -17.14 -0.45
C PRO A 13 24.74 -16.53 -0.97
N ALA A 14 23.65 -17.09 -0.46
CA ALA A 14 22.29 -16.59 -0.55
C ALA A 14 22.24 -15.08 -0.38
N SER A 15 22.12 -14.38 -1.50
CA SER A 15 21.66 -12.99 -1.56
C SER A 15 20.81 -12.80 -2.81
N LEU A 16 19.94 -13.78 -3.10
CA LEU A 16 18.61 -13.39 -3.47
C LEU A 16 18.09 -12.65 -2.26
N ALA A 17 18.14 -11.31 -2.31
CA ALA A 17 17.26 -10.51 -1.51
C ALA A 17 15.88 -11.13 -1.72
N PHE A 18 15.43 -11.91 -0.73
CA PHE A 18 14.02 -12.12 -0.56
C PHE A 18 13.49 -10.71 -0.38
N PHE A 19 13.08 -10.08 -1.50
CA PHE A 19 11.98 -9.15 -1.45
C PHE A 19 10.88 -9.98 -0.81
N SER A 20 10.78 -9.91 0.51
CA SER A 20 9.65 -10.43 1.23
C SER A 20 8.48 -9.62 0.69
N ALA A 21 7.82 -10.12 -0.34
CA ALA A 21 6.48 -9.71 -0.68
C ALA A 21 5.65 -10.05 0.56
N ARG A 22 5.55 -9.09 1.49
CA ARG A 22 4.84 -9.26 2.75
C ARG A 22 3.37 -9.31 2.37
N ARG A 23 2.73 -10.47 2.56
CA ARG A 23 1.29 -10.59 2.34
C ARG A 23 0.58 -9.72 3.37
N ILE A 24 -0.40 -8.95 2.95
CA ILE A 24 -1.29 -8.24 3.88
C ILE A 24 -2.21 -9.30 4.51
N GLY A 25 -1.75 -9.87 5.62
CA GLY A 25 -2.47 -10.93 6.34
C GLY A 25 -3.66 -10.45 7.16
N ASP A 26 -3.90 -9.14 7.24
CA ASP A 26 -4.78 -8.54 8.27
C ASP A 26 -5.69 -7.40 7.73
N VAL A 27 -6.12 -7.49 6.47
CA VAL A 27 -7.23 -6.64 6.00
C VAL A 27 -8.52 -7.16 6.64
N SER A 28 -9.21 -6.33 7.44
CA SER A 28 -10.50 -6.71 8.02
C SER A 28 -11.49 -7.13 6.92
N HIS A 29 -12.39 -8.07 7.22
CA HIS A 29 -13.39 -8.55 6.26
C HIS A 29 -14.19 -7.39 5.66
N ASP A 30 -14.55 -6.41 6.48
CA ASP A 30 -15.31 -5.23 6.07
C ASP A 30 -14.49 -4.31 5.15
N LEU A 31 -13.20 -4.09 5.45
CA LEU A 31 -12.32 -3.35 4.56
C LEU A 31 -12.18 -4.07 3.21
N LYS A 32 -12.04 -5.40 3.22
CA LYS A 32 -11.96 -6.18 1.98
C LYS A 32 -13.23 -6.06 1.12
N LEU A 33 -14.42 -6.14 1.73
CA LEU A 33 -15.68 -5.96 1.00
C LEU A 33 -15.77 -4.59 0.32
N ARG A 34 -15.31 -3.54 1.00
CA ARG A 34 -15.29 -2.18 0.43
C ARG A 34 -14.28 -2.06 -0.69
N VAL A 35 -13.09 -2.65 -0.54
CA VAL A 35 -12.10 -2.72 -1.62
C VAL A 35 -12.71 -3.41 -2.84
N ASP A 36 -13.31 -4.58 -2.68
CA ASP A 36 -13.87 -5.33 -3.80
C ASP A 36 -15.01 -4.56 -4.51
N ALA A 37 -15.76 -3.72 -3.79
CA ALA A 37 -16.82 -2.87 -4.34
C ALA A 37 -16.28 -1.66 -5.13
N GLU A 38 -15.28 -0.96 -4.59
CA GLU A 38 -14.80 0.33 -5.14
C GLU A 38 -13.63 0.17 -6.13
N HIS A 39 -12.89 -0.95 -6.03
CA HIS A 39 -11.69 -1.22 -6.82
C HIS A 39 -11.92 -1.09 -8.33
N PRO A 40 -12.97 -1.67 -8.94
CA PRO A 40 -13.19 -1.56 -10.39
C PRO A 40 -13.36 -0.11 -10.88
N GLU A 41 -14.10 0.71 -10.14
CA GLU A 41 -14.31 2.12 -10.48
C GLU A 41 -13.00 2.90 -10.35
N CYS A 42 -12.26 2.69 -9.25
CA CYS A 42 -11.02 3.40 -9.01
C CYS A 42 -9.91 3.00 -9.99
N VAL A 43 -9.87 1.75 -10.46
CA VAL A 43 -8.98 1.34 -11.55
C VAL A 43 -9.32 2.10 -12.84
N ALA A 44 -10.60 2.14 -13.21
CA ALA A 44 -11.05 2.82 -14.43
C ALA A 44 -10.77 4.34 -14.39
N ARG A 45 -11.03 5.00 -13.26
CA ARG A 45 -10.86 6.45 -13.11
C ARG A 45 -9.40 6.89 -13.07
N SER A 46 -8.54 6.11 -12.43
CA SER A 46 -7.13 6.44 -12.26
C SER A 46 -6.27 6.08 -13.47
N GLY A 47 -6.72 5.12 -14.28
CA GLY A 47 -5.94 4.55 -15.37
C GLY A 47 -4.74 3.72 -14.89
N VAL A 48 -4.74 3.28 -13.64
CA VAL A 48 -3.71 2.37 -13.12
C VAL A 48 -3.82 1.01 -13.83
N ASP A 49 -2.68 0.35 -14.05
CA ASP A 49 -2.68 -1.02 -14.52
C ASP A 49 -3.40 -1.91 -13.48
N PRO A 50 -4.42 -2.70 -13.87
CA PRO A 50 -5.17 -3.52 -12.92
C PRO A 50 -4.27 -4.45 -12.09
N SER A 51 -3.22 -5.02 -12.71
CA SER A 51 -2.30 -5.92 -12.01
C SER A 51 -1.44 -5.19 -10.97
N VAL A 52 -1.23 -3.89 -11.13
CA VAL A 52 -0.56 -3.05 -10.12
C VAL A 52 -1.51 -2.79 -8.95
N ALA A 53 -2.78 -2.47 -9.23
CA ALA A 53 -3.79 -2.24 -8.21
C ALA A 53 -4.06 -3.51 -7.38
N ASP A 54 -4.08 -4.69 -8.00
CA ASP A 54 -4.20 -5.98 -7.32
C ASP A 54 -3.00 -6.24 -6.40
N LYS A 55 -1.78 -6.06 -6.92
CA LYS A 55 -0.53 -6.29 -6.17
C LYS A 55 -0.38 -5.37 -4.96
N TYR A 56 -0.98 -4.18 -4.98
CA TYR A 56 -1.01 -3.32 -3.81
C TYR A 56 -1.69 -4.03 -2.63
N TRP A 57 -2.86 -4.61 -2.85
CA TRP A 57 -3.61 -5.32 -1.81
C TRP A 57 -3.02 -6.70 -1.46
N ASP A 58 -2.34 -7.35 -2.41
CA ASP A 58 -1.74 -8.65 -2.15
C ASP A 58 -0.41 -8.56 -1.40
N ILE A 59 0.46 -7.63 -1.82
CA ILE A 59 1.88 -7.61 -1.45
C ILE A 59 2.46 -6.20 -1.24
N LEU A 60 1.63 -5.15 -1.13
CA LEU A 60 2.03 -3.76 -0.90
C LEU A 60 3.03 -3.21 -1.92
N VAL A 61 2.74 -3.37 -3.21
CA VAL A 61 3.50 -2.69 -4.27
C VAL A 61 3.12 -1.20 -4.32
N TYR A 62 4.12 -0.32 -4.13
CA TYR A 62 3.99 1.15 -4.12
C TYR A 62 4.71 1.82 -5.30
N PRO A 63 4.14 1.83 -6.52
CA PRO A 63 4.71 2.57 -7.63
C PRO A 63 4.41 4.07 -7.48
N GLU A 64 5.42 4.91 -7.67
CA GLU A 64 5.29 6.37 -7.52
C GLU A 64 4.59 7.07 -8.71
N GLY A 65 4.13 6.30 -9.69
CA GLY A 65 3.46 6.81 -10.89
C GLY A 65 2.11 7.43 -10.57
N ARG A 66 1.77 8.51 -11.30
CA ARG A 66 0.51 9.25 -11.13
C ARG A 66 -0.75 8.37 -11.13
N PRO A 67 -0.90 7.36 -12.00
CA PRO A 67 -2.09 6.50 -11.99
C PRO A 67 -2.31 5.81 -10.64
N PHE A 68 -1.26 5.25 -10.04
CA PHE A 68 -1.38 4.58 -8.74
C PHE A 68 -1.69 5.56 -7.60
N LYS A 69 -1.07 6.74 -7.61
CA LYS A 69 -1.37 7.81 -6.64
C LYS A 69 -2.85 8.21 -6.69
N CYS A 70 -3.40 8.36 -7.89
CA CYS A 70 -4.82 8.71 -8.05
C CYS A 70 -5.76 7.54 -7.76
N TYR A 71 -5.30 6.30 -7.92
CA TYR A 71 -6.03 5.12 -7.47
C TYR A 71 -6.20 5.11 -5.94
N LEU A 72 -5.14 5.43 -5.18
CA LEU A 72 -5.22 5.57 -3.71
C LEU A 72 -6.16 6.71 -3.30
N GLU A 73 -6.09 7.87 -3.96
CA GLU A 73 -7.00 8.99 -3.68
C GLU A 73 -8.47 8.63 -3.91
N CYS A 74 -8.76 7.91 -5.00
CA CYS A 74 -10.11 7.44 -5.29
C CYS A 74 -10.63 6.52 -4.19
N LEU A 75 -9.85 5.53 -3.78
CA LEU A 75 -10.22 4.61 -2.70
C LEU A 75 -10.41 5.37 -1.39
N TYR A 76 -9.53 6.31 -1.07
CA TYR A 76 -9.62 7.08 0.17
C TYR A 76 -10.88 7.94 0.25
N LYS A 77 -11.30 8.51 -0.87
CA LYS A 77 -12.57 9.24 -0.96
C LYS A 77 -13.77 8.31 -0.88
N ALA A 78 -13.78 7.22 -1.65
CA ALA A 78 -14.83 6.21 -1.58
C ALA A 78 -14.94 5.62 -0.17
N PHE A 79 -13.80 5.52 0.52
CA PHE A 79 -13.75 5.02 1.88
C PHE A 79 -14.14 6.06 2.92
N ASN A 80 -14.27 7.34 2.56
CA ASN A 80 -14.44 8.46 3.47
C ASN A 80 -13.29 8.61 4.48
N ILE A 81 -12.09 8.14 4.11
CA ILE A 81 -10.83 8.42 4.81
C ILE A 81 -10.42 9.86 4.51
N VAL A 82 -10.57 10.30 3.26
CA VAL A 82 -10.41 11.69 2.84
C VAL A 82 -11.78 12.23 2.47
N ARG A 83 -12.18 13.33 3.11
CA ARG A 83 -13.45 14.01 2.82
C ARG A 83 -13.39 14.74 1.48
N GLU A 84 -14.54 15.17 0.98
CA GLU A 84 -14.65 15.94 -0.27
C GLU A 84 -13.84 17.23 -0.27
N ASP A 85 -13.67 17.87 0.90
CA ASP A 85 -12.84 19.06 1.07
C ASP A 85 -11.32 18.77 1.13
N GLY A 86 -10.93 17.50 1.05
CA GLY A 86 -9.54 17.05 1.12
C GLY A 86 -9.01 16.86 2.55
N SER A 87 -9.83 17.04 3.58
CA SER A 87 -9.43 16.80 4.97
C SER A 87 -9.46 15.32 5.34
N LEU A 88 -8.60 14.91 6.27
CA LEU A 88 -8.55 13.55 6.80
C LEU A 88 -9.70 13.31 7.79
N ASN A 89 -10.38 12.18 7.64
CA ASN A 89 -11.39 11.68 8.57
C ASN A 89 -10.75 10.70 9.58
N GLU A 90 -9.99 11.29 10.51
CA GLU A 90 -9.18 10.54 11.49
C GLU A 90 -10.01 9.55 12.32
N GLU A 91 -11.17 9.98 12.80
CA GLU A 91 -12.09 9.15 13.60
C GLU A 91 -12.53 7.92 12.82
N PHE A 92 -13.02 8.13 11.60
CA PHE A 92 -13.45 7.02 10.74
C PHE A 92 -12.32 6.04 10.45
N LEU A 93 -11.11 6.55 10.18
CA LEU A 93 -9.96 5.71 9.87
C LEU A 93 -9.59 4.80 11.05
N ILE A 94 -9.58 5.34 12.27
CA ILE A 94 -9.28 4.60 13.51
C ILE A 94 -10.39 3.59 13.83
N GLU A 95 -11.65 3.94 13.61
CA GLU A 95 -12.78 3.04 13.90
C GLU A 95 -12.93 1.91 12.89
N THR A 96 -12.50 2.13 11.64
CA THR A 96 -12.74 1.18 10.53
C THR A 96 -11.57 0.21 10.31
N ILE A 97 -10.34 0.65 10.55
CA ILE A 97 -9.14 -0.17 10.29
C ILE A 97 -8.54 -0.58 11.65
N GLU A 98 -8.73 -1.84 12.03
CA GLU A 98 -8.38 -2.39 13.34
C GLU A 98 -6.91 -2.14 13.76
N THR A 99 -5.99 -2.14 12.80
CA THR A 99 -4.56 -1.91 13.04
C THR A 99 -4.20 -0.43 13.20
N VAL A 100 -5.08 0.49 12.81
CA VAL A 100 -4.80 1.93 12.86
C VAL A 100 -5.06 2.48 14.25
N THR A 101 -4.05 3.15 14.80
CA THR A 101 -4.06 3.77 16.11
C THR A 101 -4.02 5.28 15.99
N LYS A 102 -4.51 5.98 17.02
CA LYS A 102 -4.40 7.44 17.12
C LYS A 102 -2.95 7.93 17.02
N GLU A 103 -2.00 7.14 17.50
CA GLU A 103 -0.57 7.46 17.41
C GLU A 103 -0.07 7.46 15.96
N GLY A 104 -0.38 6.41 15.19
CA GLY A 104 -0.01 6.34 13.78
C GLY A 104 -0.64 7.46 12.95
N VAL A 105 -1.93 7.72 13.17
CA VAL A 105 -2.61 8.85 12.52
C VAL A 105 -1.95 10.18 12.87
N ASN A 106 -1.62 10.41 14.15
CA ASN A 106 -0.94 11.64 14.56
C ASN A 106 0.46 11.80 13.95
N ALA A 107 1.17 10.70 13.73
CA ALA A 107 2.49 10.71 13.10
C ALA A 107 2.41 11.10 11.62
N CYS A 108 1.34 10.72 10.92
CA CYS A 108 1.25 10.85 9.46
C CYS A 108 0.26 11.91 8.95
N ARG A 109 -0.66 12.42 9.78
CA ARG A 109 -1.76 13.30 9.31
C ARG A 109 -1.31 14.57 8.59
N GLU A 110 -0.10 15.07 8.80
CA GLU A 110 0.38 16.26 8.10
C GLU A 110 0.73 15.96 6.63
N GLU A 111 1.02 14.71 6.28
CA GLU A 111 1.31 14.27 4.91
C GLU A 111 0.10 14.46 3.98
N ILE A 112 -1.13 14.46 4.52
CA ILE A 112 -2.33 14.75 3.72
C ILE A 112 -2.36 16.20 3.18
N LYS A 113 -1.46 17.07 3.64
CA LYS A 113 -1.28 18.46 3.17
C LYS A 113 -0.09 18.60 2.23
N VAL A 114 0.74 17.57 2.06
CA VAL A 114 1.98 17.60 1.29
C VAL A 114 1.74 17.03 -0.11
N GLY A 115 1.94 17.84 -1.14
CA GLY A 115 1.79 17.42 -2.55
C GLY A 115 1.02 18.43 -3.39
N ALA A 116 1.18 18.34 -4.71
CA ALA A 116 0.59 19.27 -5.67
C ALA A 116 -0.94 19.12 -5.80
N ASP A 117 -1.47 17.90 -5.61
CA ASP A 117 -2.89 17.60 -5.76
C ASP A 117 -3.35 16.48 -4.80
N GLY A 118 -4.63 16.10 -4.90
CA GLY A 118 -5.20 15.08 -4.04
C GLY A 118 -4.53 13.71 -4.19
N CYS A 119 -4.06 13.36 -5.39
CA CYS A 119 -3.40 12.08 -5.64
C CYS A 119 -2.07 12.00 -4.90
N GLU A 120 -1.25 13.06 -4.98
CA GLU A 120 0.03 13.10 -4.26
C GLU A 120 -0.18 13.12 -2.73
N ARG A 121 -1.15 13.88 -2.24
CA ARG A 121 -1.45 13.95 -0.80
C ARG A 121 -1.93 12.61 -0.23
N ALA A 122 -2.83 11.91 -0.94
CA ALA A 122 -3.29 10.59 -0.53
C ALA A 122 -2.13 9.58 -0.51
N PHE A 123 -1.30 9.57 -1.56
CA PHE A 123 -0.14 8.69 -1.63
C PHE A 123 0.88 8.95 -0.50
N ASN A 124 1.17 10.22 -0.20
CA ASN A 124 2.13 10.58 0.85
C ASN A 124 1.63 10.13 2.24
N PHE A 125 0.35 10.36 2.53
CA PHE A 125 -0.26 9.87 3.76
C PHE A 125 -0.23 8.35 3.87
N ASP A 126 -0.66 7.64 2.81
CA ASP A 126 -0.70 6.18 2.76
C ASP A 126 0.70 5.57 2.94
N SER A 127 1.70 6.13 2.25
CA SER A 127 3.10 5.73 2.37
C SER A 127 3.63 5.91 3.79
N CYS A 128 3.28 7.03 4.44
CA CYS A 128 3.66 7.25 5.84
C CYS A 128 3.01 6.24 6.78
N MET A 129 1.69 5.99 6.62
CA MET A 129 0.96 5.04 7.46
C MET A 129 1.54 3.64 7.33
N VAL A 130 1.80 3.18 6.10
CA VAL A 130 2.43 1.88 5.88
C VAL A 130 3.85 1.84 6.47
N ALA A 131 4.65 2.89 6.30
CA ALA A 131 5.98 2.96 6.91
C ALA A 131 5.94 2.96 8.45
N PHE A 132 4.92 3.54 9.08
CA PHE A 132 4.77 3.58 10.54
C PHE A 132 4.52 2.19 11.15
N TYR A 133 3.75 1.34 10.46
CA TYR A 133 3.38 0.00 10.96
C TYR A 133 4.31 -1.13 10.48
N MET A 134 5.34 -0.84 9.67
CA MET A 134 6.23 -1.84 9.05
C MET A 134 7.61 -1.97 9.70
#